data_AF-A0A0C1GJF5-F1
#
_entry.id   AF-A0A0C1GJF5-F1
#
_cell.length_a   1.000
_cell.length_b   1.000
_cell.length_c   1.000
_cell.angle_alpha   90.00
_cell.angle_beta   90.00
_cell.angle_gamma   90.00
#
_symmetry.space_group_name_H-M   'P 1'
#
loop_
_entity.id
_entity.type
_entity.pdbx_description
1 polymer ?
#
loop_
_entity_poly.entity_id
_entity_poly.type
_entity_poly.pdbx_seq_one_letter_code
_entity_poly.pdbx_strand_id
1 'polypeptide(L)' 'MNMQYKPPKGILSHPGVEACDSGEAGGSDYKHDVLLKVGWAFTNGRMAGCRTGLFHTVSDFKHAESVEGK' A
#
# COMPACT_ATOMS: atom_id res chain seq x y z
N MET A 1 -4.65 -23.93 -6.33
CA MET A 1 -5.37 -23.46 -5.13
C MET A 1 -5.37 -21.95 -5.19
N ASN A 2 -6.50 -21.31 -5.52
CA ASN A 2 -6.60 -19.84 -5.50
C ASN A 2 -6.63 -19.42 -4.02
N MET A 3 -5.46 -19.16 -3.44
CA MET A 3 -5.37 -18.49 -2.15
C MET A 3 -5.87 -17.07 -2.38
N GLN A 4 -7.16 -16.85 -2.13
CA GLN A 4 -7.80 -15.56 -2.17
C GLN A 4 -7.06 -14.69 -1.16
N TYR A 5 -6.18 -13.83 -1.64
CA TYR A 5 -5.36 -12.96 -0.81
C TYR A 5 -6.29 -12.13 0.07
N LYS A 6 -6.05 -12.19 1.38
CA LYS A 6 -6.81 -11.41 2.35
C LYS A 6 -5.94 -10.22 2.76
N PRO A 7 -6.20 -9.03 2.20
CA PRO A 7 -5.47 -7.83 2.60
C PRO A 7 -5.57 -7.64 4.12
N PRO A 8 -4.44 -7.40 4.80
CA PRO A 8 -4.44 -7.22 6.24
C PRO A 8 -5.23 -5.96 6.63
N LYS A 9 -6.08 -6.09 7.65
CA LYS A 9 -6.96 -5.00 8.12
C LYS A 9 -6.21 -3.73 8.50
N GLY A 10 -4.95 -3.84 8.96
CA GLY A 10 -4.13 -2.68 9.30
C GLY A 10 -3.84 -1.75 8.12
N ILE A 11 -3.66 -2.31 6.92
CA ILE A 11 -3.48 -1.53 5.68
C ILE A 11 -4.82 -0.97 5.24
N LEU A 12 -5.87 -1.79 5.18
CA LEU A 12 -7.20 -1.36 4.76
C LEU A 12 -7.85 -0.32 5.69
N SER A 13 -7.49 -0.29 6.97
CA SER A 13 -8.01 0.69 7.92
C SER A 13 -7.37 2.07 7.75
N HIS A 14 -6.34 2.20 6.92
CA HIS A 14 -5.67 3.47 6.71
C HIS A 14 -6.53 4.39 5.83
N PRO A 15 -6.80 5.64 6.26
CA PRO A 15 -7.72 6.54 5.54
C PRO A 15 -7.26 6.85 4.11
N GLY A 16 -5.94 6.88 3.90
CA GLY A 16 -5.32 7.10 2.60
C GLY A 16 -5.27 5.88 1.67
N VAL A 17 -5.65 4.67 2.12
CA VAL A 17 -5.63 3.47 1.27
C VAL A 17 -6.91 3.40 0.45
N GLU A 18 -6.74 3.21 -0.86
CA GLU A 18 -7.81 3.02 -1.85
C GLU A 18 -8.05 1.54 -2.10
N ALA A 19 -6.97 0.80 -2.39
CA ALA A 19 -7.01 -0.64 -2.63
C ALA A 19 -5.77 -1.32 -2.04
N CYS A 20 -5.91 -2.60 -1.72
CA CYS A 20 -4.79 -3.44 -1.31
C CYS A 20 -4.95 -4.85 -1.90
N ASP A 21 -4.03 -5.22 -2.76
CA ASP A 21 -3.98 -6.49 -3.48
C ASP A 21 -2.73 -7.30 -3.08
N SER A 22 -2.64 -8.55 -3.53
CA SER A 22 -1.41 -9.33 -3.36
C SER A 22 -0.37 -8.81 -4.34
N GLY A 23 0.87 -8.63 -3.90
CA GLY A 23 1.95 -8.28 -4.84
C GLY A 23 2.13 -9.33 -5.94
N GLU A 24 1.84 -10.61 -5.69
CA GLU A 24 1.79 -11.64 -6.74
C GLU A 24 0.77 -11.32 -7.85
N ALA A 25 -0.39 -10.75 -7.50
CA ALA A 25 -1.39 -10.33 -8.50
C ALA A 25 -0.93 -9.11 -9.30
N GLY A 26 -0.10 -8.26 -8.68
CA GLY A 26 0.58 -7.13 -9.32
C GLY A 26 1.87 -7.50 -10.06
N GLY A 27 2.24 -8.79 -10.12
CA GLY A 27 3.46 -9.26 -10.78
C GLY A 27 4.75 -8.93 -10.01
N SER A 28 4.66 -8.84 -8.68
CA SER A 28 5.77 -8.49 -7.79
C SER A 28 6.01 -9.55 -6.71
N ASP A 29 7.26 -9.71 -6.29
CA ASP A 29 7.66 -10.64 -5.22
C ASP A 29 7.17 -10.20 -3.82
N TYR A 30 6.60 -9.00 -3.69
CA TYR A 30 6.09 -8.49 -2.42
C TYR A 30 4.75 -9.11 -2.06
N LYS A 31 4.42 -9.15 -0.76
CA LYS A 31 3.17 -9.74 -0.28
C LYS A 31 1.97 -8.82 -0.46
N HIS A 32 2.18 -7.53 -0.34
CA HIS A 32 1.13 -6.52 -0.31
C HIS A 32 1.42 -5.47 -1.38
N ASP A 33 0.51 -5.31 -2.33
CA ASP A 33 0.45 -4.15 -3.22
C ASP A 33 -0.62 -3.20 -2.68
N VAL A 34 -0.25 -1.95 -2.44
CA VAL A 34 -1.10 -0.96 -1.80
C VAL A 34 -1.20 0.25 -2.70
N LEU A 35 -2.44 0.57 -3.09
CA LEU A 35 -2.77 1.78 -3.81
C LEU A 35 -3.36 2.80 -2.84
N LEU A 36 -2.75 3.97 -2.78
CA LEU A 36 -3.26 5.12 -2.06
C LEU A 36 -4.26 5.91 -2.90
N LYS A 37 -5.20 6.55 -2.22
CA LYS A 37 -6.16 7.49 -2.81
C LYS A 37 -5.43 8.65 -3.49
N VAL A 38 -6.10 9.30 -4.43
CA VAL A 38 -5.63 10.58 -4.98
C VAL A 38 -5.43 11.57 -3.83
N GLY A 39 -4.33 12.33 -3.89
CA GLY A 39 -3.97 13.28 -2.82
C GLY A 39 -3.21 12.66 -1.65
N TRP A 40 -2.91 11.36 -1.67
CA TRP A 40 -2.05 10.70 -0.70
C TRP A 40 -0.78 10.17 -1.38
N ALA A 41 0.34 10.18 -0.67
CA ALA A 41 1.56 9.54 -1.13
C ALA A 41 2.30 8.91 0.05
N PHE A 42 3.11 7.90 -0.24
CA PHE A 42 4.10 7.44 0.73
C PHE A 42 5.15 8.54 0.88
N THR A 43 5.53 8.88 2.11
CA THR A 43 6.51 9.94 2.42
C THR A 43 7.83 9.37 2.90
N ASN A 44 7.93 8.05 3.05
CA ASN A 44 9.12 7.38 3.54
C ASN A 44 9.41 6.08 2.77
N GLY A 45 10.66 5.62 2.86
CA GLY A 45 11.13 4.40 2.21
C GLY A 45 11.33 4.53 0.70
N ARG A 46 11.43 3.39 0.01
CA ARG A 46 11.67 3.34 -1.45
C ARG A 46 10.53 3.89 -2.30
N MET A 47 9.33 3.98 -1.72
CA MET A 47 8.12 4.42 -2.42
C MET A 47 7.77 5.89 -2.12
N ALA A 48 8.68 6.62 -1.47
CA ALA A 48 8.47 8.03 -1.15
C ALA A 48 8.17 8.85 -2.42
N GLY A 49 7.05 9.58 -2.42
CA GLY A 49 6.52 10.33 -3.56
C GLY A 49 5.59 9.54 -4.48
N CYS A 50 5.42 8.24 -4.26
CA CYS A 50 4.52 7.40 -5.06
C CYS A 50 3.16 7.17 -4.37
N ARG A 51 2.13 6.92 -5.19
CA ARG A 51 0.79 6.50 -4.74
C ARG A 51 0.70 4.98 -4.53
N THR A 52 1.54 4.21 -5.20
CA THR A 52 1.59 2.75 -5.09
C THR A 52 2.78 2.34 -4.25
N GLY A 53 2.61 1.31 -3.44
CA GLY A 53 3.65 0.83 -2.54
C GLY A 53 3.58 -0.68 -2.37
N LEU A 54 4.74 -1.31 -2.50
CA LEU A 54 4.91 -2.76 -2.38
C LEU A 54 5.57 -3.07 -1.03
N PHE A 55 4.92 -3.90 -0.22
CA PHE A 55 5.34 -4.18 1.15
C PHE A 55 5.36 -5.67 1.45
N HIS A 56 6.36 -6.09 2.24
CA HIS A 56 6.45 -7.46 2.75
C HIS A 56 5.61 -7.69 4.00
N THR A 57 5.43 -6.64 4.81
CA THR A 57 4.71 -6.71 6.08
C THR A 57 3.82 -5.49 6.27
N VAL A 58 2.80 -5.61 7.13
CA VAL A 58 1.97 -4.46 7.57
C VAL A 58 2.80 -3.42 8.31
N SER A 59 3.89 -3.82 8.97
CA SER A 59 4.76 -2.91 9.70
C SER A 59 5.59 -2.02 8.79
N ASP A 60 5.87 -2.45 7.55
CA ASP A 60 6.50 -1.63 6.51
C ASP A 60 5.53 -0.60 5.93
N PHE A 61 4.21 -0.85 6.03
CA PHE A 61 3.18 0.12 5.70
C PHE A 61 3.12 1.19 6.79
N LYS A 62 4.13 2.05 6.83
CA LYS A 62 4.16 3.24 7.68
C LYS A 62 4.52 4.43 6.78
N HIS A 63 3.95 5.59 7.09
CA HIS A 63 4.22 6.86 6.43
C HIS A 63 3.51 7.07 5.08
N ALA A 64 2.20 6.76 4.99
CA ALA A 64 1.36 7.32 3.94
C ALA A 64 0.69 8.59 4.47
N GLU A 65 0.89 9.72 3.80
CA GLU A 65 0.37 11.03 4.24
C GLU A 65 -0.39 11.72 3.10
N SER A 66 -1.30 12.62 3.47
CA SER A 66 -1.98 13.49 2.51
C SER A 66 -0.97 14.49 1.97
N VAL A 67 -0.79 14.51 0.65
CA VAL A 67 0.00 15.50 -0.10
C VAL A 67 -0.86 16.63 -0.68
N GLU A 68 -2.19 16.52 -0.60
CA GLU A 68 -3.07 17.67 -0.84
C GLU A 68 -2.86 18.72 0.26
N GLY A 69 -2.12 19.79 -0.06
CA GLY A 69 -1.89 20.92 0.84
C GLY A 69 -0.44 21.36 1.02
N LYS A 70 0.53 20.75 0.31
CA LYS A 70 1.88 21.31 0.16
C LYS A 70 2.03 22.17 -1.08
#